data_AF-A0A6N9ZRL5-F1
#
_entry.id   AF-A0A6N9ZRL5-F1
#
_cell.length_a   1.000
_cell.length_b   1.000
_cell.length_c   1.000
_cell.angle_alpha   90.00
_cell.angle_beta   90.00
_cell.angle_gamma   90.00
#
_symmetry.space_group_name_H-M   'P 1'
#
loop_
_entity.id
_entity.type
_entity.pdbx_description
1 polymer ?
#
loop_
_entity_poly.entity_id
_entity_poly.type
_entity_poly.pdbx_seq_one_letter_code
_entity_poly.pdbx_strand_id
1 'polypeptide(L)'
;RDPQRFMALARQVKASTVSSHSFNEDAFAGVMEAVEGMGWSGYGGRLILLVTDAGALRKNDPFAATQMNEAEVRQAALGKQIKIYALHLLSDAGKKTHAGAQSQYRTLTADANPQIGDLYIPVPGADVRKFGERVDEIGSVFADLVPVS
;
A
#
# COMPACT_ATOMS: atom_id res chain seq x y z
N ARG A 1 -0.26 -7.45 -28.21
CA ARG A 1 0.17 -7.19 -26.82
C ARG A 1 1.08 -8.34 -26.40
N ASP A 2 2.26 -8.07 -25.83
CA ASP A 2 3.24 -9.09 -25.44
C ASP A 2 3.16 -9.36 -23.91
N PRO A 3 2.54 -10.48 -23.50
CA PRO A 3 2.36 -10.81 -22.09
C PRO A 3 3.68 -11.07 -21.35
N GLN A 4 4.75 -11.47 -22.04
CA GLN A 4 6.03 -11.79 -21.41
C GLN A 4 6.77 -10.53 -20.98
N ARG A 5 6.75 -9.49 -21.84
CA ARG A 5 7.31 -8.17 -21.50
C ARG A 5 6.52 -7.48 -20.39
N PHE A 6 5.20 -7.68 -20.36
CA PHE A 6 4.35 -7.21 -19.28
C PHE A 6 4.64 -7.93 -17.94
N MET A 7 4.76 -9.26 -17.94
CA MET A 7 5.18 -10.00 -16.74
C MET A 7 6.59 -9.61 -16.28
N ALA A 8 7.49 -9.24 -17.20
CA ALA A 8 8.80 -8.69 -16.86
C ALA A 8 8.69 -7.31 -16.19
N LEU A 9 7.75 -6.45 -16.61
CA LEU A 9 7.47 -5.15 -15.99
C LEU A 9 6.75 -5.29 -14.64
N ALA A 10 5.81 -6.22 -14.50
CA ALA A 10 5.19 -6.55 -13.21
C ALA A 10 6.22 -7.11 -12.21
N ARG A 11 7.21 -7.87 -12.69
CA ARG A 11 8.38 -8.30 -11.90
C ARG A 11 9.36 -7.14 -11.61
N GLN A 12 9.32 -6.05 -12.39
CA GLN A 12 10.03 -4.80 -12.13
C GLN A 12 9.25 -3.85 -11.22
N VAL A 13 7.96 -4.10 -10.96
CA VAL A 13 7.27 -3.54 -9.79
C VAL A 13 7.98 -4.13 -8.59
N LYS A 14 9.03 -3.43 -8.17
CA LYS A 14 9.69 -3.69 -6.91
C LYS A 14 8.68 -3.26 -5.86
N ALA A 15 7.83 -4.20 -5.46
CA ALA A 15 7.15 -4.09 -4.19
C ALA A 15 8.26 -3.80 -3.18
N SER A 16 8.31 -2.59 -2.65
CA SER A 16 9.09 -2.32 -1.46
C SER A 16 8.37 -3.07 -0.35
N THR A 17 8.63 -4.36 -0.23
CA THR A 17 8.16 -5.17 0.88
C THR A 17 8.95 -4.71 2.09
N VAL A 18 8.50 -3.63 2.71
CA VAL A 18 9.01 -3.22 4.01
C VAL A 18 8.42 -4.23 4.98
N SER A 19 9.19 -5.28 5.28
CA SER A 19 8.80 -6.29 6.25
C SER A 19 8.68 -5.61 7.62
N SER A 20 7.47 -5.56 8.15
CA SER A 20 7.13 -4.91 9.42
C SER A 20 7.64 -5.65 10.66
N HIS A 21 8.48 -6.69 10.51
CA HIS A 21 9.02 -7.42 11.66
C HIS A 21 10.01 -6.61 12.51
N SER A 22 10.47 -5.44 12.06
CA SER A 22 11.42 -4.61 12.81
C SER A 22 11.15 -3.11 12.72
N PHE A 23 10.11 -2.70 12.00
CA PHE A 23 9.69 -1.31 11.95
C PHE A 23 8.71 -1.07 13.08
N ASN A 24 9.01 -0.08 13.92
CA ASN A 24 8.07 0.47 14.92
C ASN A 24 6.64 0.43 14.38
N GLU A 25 5.66 0.10 15.21
CA GLU A 25 4.22 -0.05 14.92
C GLU A 25 3.55 1.16 14.21
N ASP A 26 4.32 2.19 13.86
CA ASP A 26 3.97 3.31 13.00
C ASP A 26 4.04 2.95 11.51
N ALA A 27 2.96 2.36 10.99
CA ALA A 27 2.81 2.06 9.56
C ALA A 27 2.94 3.30 8.66
N PHE A 28 2.62 4.51 9.17
CA PHE A 28 2.77 5.75 8.39
C PHE A 28 4.23 6.14 8.25
N ALA A 29 5.05 5.93 9.27
CA ALA A 29 6.51 6.11 9.17
C ALA A 29 7.13 5.23 8.09
N GLY A 30 6.79 3.94 8.05
CA GLY A 30 7.29 3.04 7.01
C GLY A 30 6.87 3.46 5.59
N VAL A 31 5.64 3.94 5.42
CA VAL A 31 5.18 4.50 4.13
C VAL A 31 5.94 5.77 3.77
N MET A 32 6.17 6.67 4.72
CA MET A 32 6.89 7.92 4.46
C MET A 32 8.36 7.68 4.12
N GLU A 33 9.01 6.72 4.78
CA GLU A 33 10.36 6.30 4.41
C GLU A 33 10.42 5.77 2.98
N ALA A 34 9.42 4.99 2.55
CA ALA A 34 9.30 4.55 1.17
C ALA A 34 9.07 5.73 0.19
N VAL A 35 8.24 6.70 0.55
CA VAL A 35 7.94 7.89 -0.26
C VAL A 35 9.18 8.80 -0.39
N GLU A 36 9.99 8.91 0.66
CA GLU A 36 11.09 9.88 0.74
C GLU A 36 12.47 9.29 0.45
N GLY A 37 12.74 8.10 1.00
CA GLY A 37 14.07 7.48 0.98
C GLY A 37 14.35 6.60 -0.23
N MET A 38 13.34 6.18 -1.00
CA MET A 38 13.57 5.35 -2.19
C MET A 38 13.82 6.17 -3.46
N GLY A 39 14.81 5.73 -4.24
CA GLY A 39 15.12 6.27 -5.56
C GLY A 39 14.13 5.80 -6.63
N TRP A 40 12.99 6.50 -6.77
CA TRP A 40 11.94 6.18 -7.75
C TRP A 40 12.25 6.61 -9.20
N SER A 41 13.46 7.09 -9.48
CA SER A 41 13.88 7.48 -10.82
C SER A 41 13.97 6.28 -11.76
N GLY A 42 13.41 6.39 -12.97
CA GLY A 42 13.46 5.34 -13.99
C GLY A 42 12.28 4.35 -13.97
N TYR A 43 11.38 4.45 -12.99
CA TYR A 43 10.18 3.61 -12.91
C TYR A 43 8.95 4.34 -13.49
N GLY A 44 8.30 3.74 -14.49
CA GLY A 44 7.11 4.30 -15.16
C GLY A 44 5.82 4.25 -14.32
N GLY A 45 5.79 3.40 -13.29
CA GLY A 45 4.72 3.35 -12.29
C GLY A 45 5.32 3.17 -10.89
N ARG A 46 4.72 3.80 -9.87
CA ARG A 46 5.20 3.77 -8.50
C ARG A 46 4.10 3.27 -7.57
N LEU A 47 4.34 2.16 -6.90
CA LEU A 47 3.38 1.49 -6.03
C LEU A 47 4.07 1.09 -4.73
N ILE A 48 3.47 1.46 -3.60
CA ILE A 48 3.79 0.94 -2.27
C ILE A 48 2.76 -0.11 -1.92
N LEU A 49 3.21 -1.30 -1.51
CA LEU A 49 2.35 -2.33 -0.93
C LEU A 49 2.54 -2.36 0.58
N LEU A 50 1.54 -1.84 1.30
CA LEU A 50 1.46 -1.91 2.75
C LEU A 50 0.76 -3.21 3.17
N VAL A 51 1.40 -4.01 4.01
CA VAL A 51 0.82 -5.20 4.63
C VAL A 51 0.83 -5.03 6.13
N THR A 52 -0.32 -5.11 6.77
CA THR A 52 -0.46 -4.79 8.21
C THR A 52 -1.65 -5.53 8.81
N ASP A 53 -1.57 -5.93 10.08
CA ASP A 53 -2.66 -6.54 10.85
C ASP A 53 -3.23 -5.60 11.94
N ALA A 54 -2.68 -4.39 12.04
CA ALA A 54 -3.06 -3.36 13.00
C ALA A 54 -3.23 -2.00 12.31
N GLY A 55 -3.85 -1.04 13.01
CA GLY A 55 -3.93 0.36 12.56
C GLY A 55 -2.64 1.13 12.83
N ALA A 56 -2.43 2.23 12.11
CA ALA A 56 -1.25 3.08 12.28
C ALA A 56 -1.39 3.98 13.52
N LEU A 57 -0.25 4.26 14.18
CA LEU A 57 -0.16 5.31 15.21
C LEU A 57 -0.57 6.67 14.61
N ARG A 58 -1.39 7.45 15.35
CA ARG A 58 -1.93 8.74 14.88
C ARG A 58 -1.12 9.92 15.42
N LYS A 59 -1.29 11.10 14.80
CA LYS A 59 -0.67 12.40 15.15
C LYS A 59 -0.67 12.81 16.64
N ASN A 60 -1.57 12.27 17.47
CA ASN A 60 -1.62 12.58 18.90
C ASN A 60 -0.94 11.52 19.77
N ASP A 61 -0.35 10.50 19.15
CA ASP A 61 0.45 9.50 19.82
C ASP A 61 1.88 10.04 19.97
N PRO A 62 2.43 10.12 21.19
CA PRO A 62 3.80 10.59 21.42
C PRO A 62 4.87 9.70 20.75
N PHE A 63 4.50 8.49 20.31
CA PHE A 63 5.39 7.57 19.60
C PHE A 63 5.26 7.64 18.07
N ALA A 64 4.33 8.45 17.52
CA ALA A 64 4.21 8.62 16.06
C ALA A 64 5.41 9.43 15.53
N ALA A 65 6.26 8.79 14.72
CA ALA A 65 7.49 9.38 14.22
C ALA A 65 7.23 10.44 13.14
N THR A 66 6.16 10.27 12.36
CA THR A 66 5.80 11.20 11.27
C THR A 66 4.99 12.39 11.73
N GLN A 67 4.22 12.23 12.82
CA GLN A 67 3.18 13.18 13.25
C GLN A 67 2.15 13.51 12.14
N MET A 68 2.00 12.61 11.14
CA MET A 68 1.05 12.75 10.03
C MET A 68 -0.18 11.87 10.25
N ASN A 69 -1.32 12.29 9.72
CA ASN A 69 -2.51 11.45 9.55
C ASN A 69 -2.54 10.78 8.16
N GLU A 70 -3.48 9.86 7.96
CA GLU A 70 -3.64 9.09 6.73
C GLU A 70 -3.81 9.95 5.47
N ALA A 71 -4.47 11.10 5.57
CA ALA A 71 -4.69 11.99 4.43
C ALA A 71 -3.41 12.77 4.09
N GLU A 72 -2.66 13.22 5.09
CA GLU A 72 -1.36 13.89 4.93
C GLU A 72 -0.34 12.94 4.26
N VAL A 73 -0.24 11.69 4.72
CA VAL A 73 0.62 10.65 4.11
C VAL A 73 0.19 10.37 2.66
N ARG A 74 -1.12 10.24 2.40
CA ARG A 74 -1.64 10.08 1.03
C ARG A 74 -1.23 11.25 0.14
N GLN A 75 -1.37 12.49 0.60
CA GLN A 75 -0.99 13.66 -0.19
C GLN A 75 0.51 13.67 -0.52
N ALA A 76 1.37 13.30 0.44
CA ALA A 76 2.81 13.18 0.20
C ALA A 76 3.14 12.15 -0.90
N ALA A 77 2.50 10.98 -0.85
CA ALA A 77 2.66 9.94 -1.88
C ALA A 77 2.14 10.39 -3.26
N LEU A 78 0.96 11.00 -3.32
CA LEU A 78 0.36 11.52 -4.56
C LEU A 78 1.22 12.61 -5.20
N GLY A 79 1.81 13.50 -4.40
CA GLY A 79 2.74 14.53 -4.88
C GLY A 79 3.96 13.94 -5.60
N LYS A 80 4.31 12.68 -5.31
CA LYS A 80 5.36 11.92 -5.99
C LYS A 80 4.82 10.88 -6.98
N GLN A 81 3.55 10.94 -7.35
CA GLN A 81 2.89 9.97 -8.23
C GLN A 81 3.01 8.51 -7.73
N ILE A 82 3.07 8.32 -6.42
CA ILE A 82 3.12 7.02 -5.77
C ILE A 82 1.72 6.64 -5.34
N LYS A 83 1.26 5.46 -5.75
CA LYS A 83 0.03 4.85 -5.24
C LYS A 83 0.35 3.98 -4.03
N ILE A 84 -0.56 3.95 -3.05
CA ILE A 84 -0.45 3.10 -1.87
C ILE A 84 -1.56 2.07 -1.95
N TYR A 85 -1.20 0.80 -1.83
CA TYR A 85 -2.11 -0.32 -1.74
C TYR A 85 -2.00 -0.92 -0.34
N ALA A 86 -3.13 -1.18 0.33
CA ALA A 86 -3.13 -1.71 1.69
C ALA A 86 -3.79 -3.09 1.75
N LEU A 87 -3.03 -4.07 2.23
CA LEU A 87 -3.50 -5.40 2.59
C LEU A 87 -3.61 -5.46 4.11
N HIS A 88 -4.85 -5.42 4.59
CA HIS A 88 -5.16 -5.36 6.01
C HIS A 88 -5.56 -6.75 6.52
N LEU A 89 -4.66 -7.40 7.24
CA LEU A 89 -4.84 -8.74 7.78
C LEU A 89 -5.79 -8.69 8.98
N LEU A 90 -7.01 -9.20 8.80
CA LEU A 90 -8.02 -9.22 9.84
C LEU A 90 -7.80 -10.42 10.77
N SER A 91 -6.75 -10.35 11.58
CA SER A 91 -6.41 -11.36 12.58
C SER A 91 -7.42 -11.37 13.74
N ASP A 92 -7.50 -12.49 14.44
CA ASP A 92 -8.39 -12.58 15.62
C ASP A 92 -7.95 -11.65 16.76
N ALA A 93 -6.64 -11.41 16.89
CA ALA A 93 -6.07 -10.52 17.90
C ALA A 93 -6.48 -9.05 17.71
N GLY A 94 -6.62 -8.60 16.45
CA GLY A 94 -6.98 -7.21 16.11
C GLY A 94 -8.48 -6.90 16.05
N LYS A 95 -9.37 -7.87 16.34
CA LYS A 95 -10.84 -7.72 16.16
C LYS A 95 -11.44 -6.42 16.73
N LYS A 96 -10.90 -5.94 17.86
CA LYS A 96 -11.41 -4.74 18.55
C LYS A 96 -11.01 -3.43 17.85
N THR A 97 -9.96 -3.44 17.05
CA THR A 97 -9.35 -2.23 16.44
C THR A 97 -9.49 -2.20 14.92
N HIS A 98 -9.88 -3.31 14.28
CA HIS A 98 -10.04 -3.44 12.82
C HIS A 98 -10.87 -2.34 12.17
N ALA A 99 -11.98 -1.91 12.79
CA ALA A 99 -12.82 -0.87 12.22
C ALA A 99 -12.08 0.48 12.12
N GLY A 100 -11.29 0.82 13.14
CA GLY A 100 -10.46 2.02 13.15
C GLY A 100 -9.34 1.96 12.11
N ALA A 101 -8.65 0.82 12.05
CA ALA A 101 -7.59 0.56 11.07
C ALA A 101 -8.12 0.58 9.63
N GLN A 102 -9.27 -0.05 9.38
CA GLN A 102 -9.95 -0.01 8.09
C GLN A 102 -10.25 1.42 7.65
N SER A 103 -10.75 2.26 8.55
CA SER A 103 -11.02 3.67 8.23
C SER A 103 -9.75 4.44 7.88
N GLN A 104 -8.64 4.18 8.59
CA GLN A 104 -7.35 4.81 8.28
C GLN A 104 -6.87 4.39 6.89
N TYR A 105 -6.86 3.09 6.61
CA TYR A 105 -6.29 2.58 5.37
C TYR A 105 -7.14 2.88 4.15
N ARG A 106 -8.47 2.87 4.26
CA ARG A 106 -9.34 3.34 3.17
C ARG A 106 -9.07 4.79 2.79
N THR A 107 -8.83 5.65 3.79
CA THR A 107 -8.46 7.04 3.53
C THR A 107 -7.05 7.15 2.96
N LEU A 108 -6.08 6.39 3.49
CA LEU A 108 -4.69 6.38 3.01
C LEU A 108 -4.61 5.99 1.53
N THR A 109 -5.38 4.97 1.12
CA THR A 109 -5.33 4.39 -0.23
C THR A 109 -6.38 4.97 -1.19
N ALA A 110 -7.16 5.98 -0.78
CA ALA A 110 -8.21 6.55 -1.60
C ALA A 110 -7.66 7.10 -2.93
N ASP A 111 -8.27 6.69 -4.05
CA ASP A 111 -7.99 7.19 -5.38
C ASP A 111 -9.22 7.89 -5.96
N ALA A 112 -9.00 9.00 -6.68
CA ALA A 112 -10.07 9.74 -7.33
C ALA A 112 -10.43 9.16 -8.71
N ASN A 113 -9.57 8.32 -9.30
CA ASN A 113 -9.83 7.69 -10.59
C ASN A 113 -10.80 6.50 -10.40
N PRO A 114 -12.04 6.56 -10.91
CA PRO A 114 -13.02 5.48 -10.75
C PRO A 114 -12.64 4.19 -11.49
N GLN A 115 -11.67 4.23 -12.39
CA GLN A 115 -11.14 3.03 -13.06
C GLN A 115 -10.16 2.26 -12.18
N ILE A 116 -9.55 2.94 -11.21
CA ILE A 116 -8.68 2.34 -10.21
C ILE A 116 -9.60 1.90 -9.07
N GLY A 117 -9.81 0.59 -8.95
CA GLY A 117 -10.69 0.00 -7.93
C GLY A 117 -10.20 0.27 -6.49
N ASP A 118 -10.88 -0.35 -5.51
CA ASP A 118 -10.50 -0.20 -4.10
C ASP A 118 -9.06 -0.70 -3.87
N LEU A 119 -8.18 0.21 -3.45
CA LEU A 119 -6.78 -0.08 -3.15
C LEU A 119 -6.59 -0.55 -1.69
N TYR A 120 -7.68 -0.67 -0.93
CA TYR A 120 -7.71 -1.32 0.37
C TYR A 120 -8.37 -2.69 0.25
N ILE A 121 -7.67 -3.73 0.73
CA ILE A 121 -8.17 -5.10 0.72
C ILE A 121 -8.08 -5.69 2.14
N PRO A 122 -9.23 -6.01 2.76
CA PRO A 122 -9.24 -6.80 3.98
C PRO A 122 -8.93 -8.26 3.66
N VAL A 123 -8.06 -8.89 4.44
CA VAL A 123 -7.70 -10.31 4.33
C VAL A 123 -8.20 -11.04 5.59
N PRO A 124 -9.37 -11.70 5.53
CA PRO A 124 -9.93 -12.43 6.68
C PRO A 124 -8.98 -13.54 7.17
N GLY A 125 -8.77 -13.60 8.48
CA GLY A 125 -7.99 -14.68 9.12
C GLY A 125 -6.50 -14.66 8.81
N ALA A 126 -5.99 -13.57 8.22
CA ALA A 126 -4.59 -13.43 7.80
C ALA A 126 -4.10 -14.55 6.85
N ASP A 127 -4.98 -15.09 6.01
CA ASP A 127 -4.62 -16.14 5.04
C ASP A 127 -3.75 -15.60 3.90
N VAL A 128 -2.44 -15.86 3.98
CA VAL A 128 -1.41 -15.39 3.05
C VAL A 128 -1.56 -15.97 1.63
N ARG A 129 -2.38 -17.01 1.43
CA ARG A 129 -2.67 -17.52 0.07
C ARG A 129 -3.61 -16.58 -0.68
N LYS A 130 -4.61 -16.04 0.01
CA LYS A 130 -5.49 -14.99 -0.55
C LYS A 130 -4.73 -13.70 -0.84
N PHE A 131 -3.63 -13.46 -0.13
CA PHE A 131 -2.72 -12.36 -0.41
C PHE A 131 -2.06 -12.51 -1.79
N GLY A 132 -1.56 -13.71 -2.14
CA GLY A 132 -0.92 -13.96 -3.44
C GLY A 132 -1.86 -13.72 -4.62
N GLU A 133 -3.10 -14.24 -4.53
CA GLU A 133 -4.13 -14.07 -5.57
C GLU A 133 -4.47 -12.58 -5.82
N ARG A 134 -4.48 -11.75 -4.78
CA ARG A 134 -4.76 -10.32 -4.89
C ARG A 134 -3.60 -9.53 -5.47
N VAL A 135 -2.36 -9.90 -5.11
CA VAL A 135 -1.16 -9.29 -5.71
C VAL A 135 -1.11 -9.54 -7.22
N ASP A 136 -1.51 -10.73 -7.67
CA ASP A 136 -1.58 -11.06 -9.10
C ASP A 136 -2.65 -10.23 -9.85
N GLU A 137 -3.84 -10.05 -9.24
CA GLU A 137 -4.92 -9.20 -9.77
C GLU A 137 -4.47 -7.73 -9.88
N ILE A 138 -3.77 -7.22 -8.88
CA ILE A 138 -3.21 -5.86 -8.87
C ILE A 138 -2.21 -5.69 -10.03
N GLY A 139 -1.29 -6.64 -10.20
CA GLY A 139 -0.35 -6.63 -11.32
C GLY A 139 -1.07 -6.47 -12.65
N SER A 140 -2.19 -7.20 -12.84
CA SER A 140 -2.98 -7.16 -14.07
C SER A 140 -3.72 -5.83 -14.31
N VAL A 141 -4.25 -5.17 -13.27
CA VAL A 141 -4.93 -3.87 -13.42
C VAL A 141 -3.96 -2.75 -13.80
N PHE A 142 -2.77 -2.75 -13.19
CA PHE A 142 -1.74 -1.76 -13.52
C PHE A 142 -1.10 -2.02 -14.90
N ALA A 143 -1.21 -3.23 -15.44
CA ALA A 143 -0.87 -3.57 -16.83
C ALA A 143 -1.63 -2.72 -17.85
N ASP A 144 -2.92 -2.59 -17.61
CA ASP A 144 -3.88 -2.04 -18.57
C ASP A 144 -3.91 -0.51 -18.53
N LEU A 145 -3.35 0.10 -17.48
CA LEU A 145 -3.28 1.56 -17.29
C LEU A 145 -2.02 2.19 -17.90
N VAL A 146 -1.07 1.41 -18.43
CA VAL A 146 0.08 1.95 -19.17
C VAL A 146 -0.32 2.13 -20.63
N PRO A 147 -0.40 3.36 -21.17
CA PRO A 147 -0.65 3.57 -22.59
C PRO A 147 0.51 2.97 -23.38
N VAL A 148 0.19 2.15 -24.36
CA VAL A 148 1.18 1.70 -25.35
C VAL A 148 1.59 2.93 -26.15
N SER A 149 2.80 3.42 -25.91
CA SER A 149 3.46 4.41 -26.78
C SER A 149 4.08 3.71 -27.98
#